data_AF-A0A956BW16-F1
#
_entry.id   AF-A0A956BW16-F1
#
_cell.length_a   1.000
_cell.length_b   1.000
_cell.length_c   1.000
_cell.angle_alpha   90.00
_cell.angle_beta   90.00
_cell.angle_gamma   90.00
#
_symmetry.space_group_name_H-M   'P 1'
#
loop_
_entity.id
_entity.type
_entity.pdbx_description
1 polymer ?
#
loop_
_entity_poly.entity_id
_entity_poly.type
_entity_poly.pdbx_seq_one_letter_code
_entity_poly.pdbx_strand_id
1 'polypeptide(L)'
;MTDKPTILYTFTDEAPALATYSLLPILQAFAAPAGVAIETRDISLAARILAVFPERLTDAQKTPDALAELGKLVVLPEANVIKLPNISASMPQLKAAIAELQADGYDIPNYPDAPSTDEEKQAKA
;
A
#
# COMPACT_ATOMS: atom_id res chain seq x y z
N MET A 1 27.92 -8.75 2.81
CA MET A 1 27.51 -7.39 3.16
C MET A 1 26.68 -7.51 4.43
N THR A 2 26.99 -6.78 5.49
CA THR A 2 26.13 -6.77 6.67
C THR A 2 24.91 -5.93 6.34
N ASP A 3 23.86 -6.57 5.83
CA ASP A 3 22.57 -5.91 5.65
C ASP A 3 22.13 -5.40 7.02
N LYS A 4 21.84 -4.10 7.06
CA LYS A 4 21.40 -3.43 8.28
C LYS A 4 20.08 -4.07 8.72
N PRO A 5 19.91 -4.48 9.99
CA PRO A 5 18.63 -5.02 10.45
C PRO A 5 17.50 -4.00 10.19
N THR A 6 16.45 -4.44 9.49
CA THR A 6 15.36 -3.56 9.05
C THR A 6 14.02 -4.01 9.62
N ILE A 7 13.25 -3.06 10.14
CA ILE A 7 11.86 -3.21 10.51
C ILE A 7 11.01 -2.64 9.38
N LEU A 8 10.08 -3.44 8.86
CA LEU A 8 9.10 -3.01 7.87
C LEU A 8 7.85 -2.50 8.60
N TYR A 9 7.59 -1.20 8.49
CA TYR A 9 6.46 -0.53 9.10
C TYR A 9 5.36 -0.32 8.07
N THR A 10 4.17 -0.89 8.27
CA THR A 10 3.10 -0.72 7.29
C THR A 10 2.53 0.69 7.35
N PHE A 11 2.53 1.38 6.21
CA PHE A 11 1.71 2.57 6.02
C PHE A 11 0.31 2.10 5.58
N THR A 12 -0.73 2.57 6.26
CA THR A 12 -2.09 2.04 6.11
C THR A 12 -3.09 3.17 5.85
N ASP A 13 -4.28 3.11 6.45
CA ASP A 13 -5.42 3.96 6.14
C ASP A 13 -5.86 4.77 7.36
N GLU A 14 -6.66 5.82 7.12
CA GLU A 14 -7.44 6.54 8.14
C GLU A 14 -6.63 6.95 9.39
N ALA A 15 -7.14 6.63 10.59
CA ALA A 15 -6.53 7.04 11.84
C ALA A 15 -5.10 6.46 12.06
N PRO A 16 -4.84 5.17 11.79
CA PRO A 16 -3.47 4.63 11.83
C PRO A 16 -2.48 5.33 10.88
N ALA A 17 -2.90 5.73 9.68
CA ALA A 17 -2.05 6.48 8.76
C ALA A 17 -1.67 7.85 9.35
N LEU A 18 -2.64 8.59 9.90
CA LEU A 18 -2.40 9.86 10.57
C LEU A 18 -1.45 9.72 11.78
N ALA A 19 -1.65 8.67 12.59
CA ALA A 19 -0.75 8.38 13.72
C ALA A 19 0.68 8.05 13.24
N THR A 20 0.82 7.38 12.10
CA THR A 20 2.10 7.02 11.50
C THR A 20 2.91 8.27 11.14
N TYR A 21 2.29 9.31 10.58
CA TYR A 21 2.98 10.58 10.29
C TYR A 21 3.61 11.22 11.53
N SER A 22 2.99 11.05 12.71
CA SER A 22 3.54 11.58 13.96
C SER A 22 4.59 10.64 14.59
N LEU A 23 4.31 9.34 14.63
CA LEU A 23 5.09 8.40 15.44
C LEU A 23 6.30 7.83 14.69
N LEU A 24 6.20 7.61 13.38
CA LEU A 24 7.27 6.98 12.60
C LEU A 24 8.60 7.76 12.65
N PRO A 25 8.64 9.10 12.53
CA PRO A 25 9.90 9.84 12.65
C PRO A 25 10.57 9.68 14.01
N ILE A 26 9.77 9.55 15.07
CA ILE A 26 10.27 9.31 16.43
C ILE A 26 10.88 7.90 16.51
N LEU A 27 10.18 6.88 16.02
CA LEU A 27 10.69 5.50 16.01
C LEU A 27 11.99 5.39 15.22
N GLN A 28 12.07 6.03 14.06
CA GLN A 28 13.28 6.06 13.22
C GLN A 28 14.45 6.71 13.95
N ALA A 29 14.24 7.86 14.61
CA ALA A 29 15.27 8.56 15.37
C ALA A 29 15.79 7.72 16.56
N PHE A 30 14.91 6.98 17.25
CA PHE A 30 15.29 6.13 18.37
C PHE A 30 15.97 4.83 17.94
N ALA A 31 15.61 4.27 16.78
CA ALA A 31 16.19 3.03 16.26
C ALA A 31 17.57 3.24 15.60
N ALA A 32 17.83 4.43 15.05
CA ALA A 32 19.05 4.71 14.29
C ALA A 32 20.36 4.48 15.08
N PRO A 33 20.51 4.89 16.36
CA PRO A 33 21.72 4.63 17.16
C PRO A 33 21.98 3.13 17.41
N ALA A 34 20.94 2.30 17.38
CA ALA A 34 21.06 0.84 17.50
C ALA A 34 21.44 0.17 16.16
N GLY A 35 21.62 0.96 15.09
CA GLY A 35 21.90 0.42 13.76
C GLY A 35 20.70 -0.28 13.13
N VAL A 36 19.47 0.00 13.57
CA VAL A 36 18.24 -0.57 13.00
C VAL A 36 17.62 0.42 12.03
N ALA A 37 17.26 -0.03 10.82
CA ALA A 37 16.48 0.75 9.87
C ALA A 37 14.99 0.51 10.09
N ILE A 38 14.16 1.54 9.88
CA ILE A 38 12.70 1.39 9.82
C ILE A 38 12.24 1.96 8.49
N GLU A 39 11.76 1.08 7.62
CA GLU A 39 11.28 1.41 6.28
C GLU A 39 9.78 1.19 6.17
N THR A 40 9.12 2.01 5.36
CA THR A 40 7.69 1.85 5.12
C THR A 40 7.40 0.87 3.99
N ARG A 41 6.26 0.18 4.10
CA ARG A 41 5.60 -0.52 3.00
C ARG A 41 4.14 -0.09 2.97
N ASP A 42 3.73 0.54 1.87
CA ASP A 42 2.39 1.10 1.74
C ASP A 42 1.40 0.03 1.32
N ILE A 43 0.49 -0.32 2.23
CA ILE A 43 -0.59 -1.28 1.99
C ILE A 43 -1.97 -0.63 2.18
N SER A 44 -2.03 0.71 2.07
CA SER A 44 -3.29 1.44 2.03
C SER A 44 -4.18 0.93 0.90
N LEU A 45 -5.49 1.18 1.01
CA LEU A 45 -6.45 0.85 -0.04
C LEU A 45 -6.05 1.51 -1.37
N ALA A 46 -5.64 2.78 -1.34
CA ALA A 46 -5.24 3.51 -2.54
C ALA A 46 -4.00 2.88 -3.20
N ALA A 47 -2.93 2.64 -2.45
CA ALA A 47 -1.70 2.05 -2.99
C ALA A 47 -1.95 0.64 -3.57
N ARG A 48 -2.80 -0.16 -2.92
CA ARG A 48 -3.16 -1.49 -3.43
C ARG A 48 -3.99 -1.43 -4.71
N ILE A 49 -4.88 -0.45 -4.86
CA ILE A 49 -5.61 -0.25 -6.12
C ILE A 49 -4.63 0.13 -7.24
N LEU A 50 -3.75 1.11 -7.00
CA LEU A 50 -2.78 1.57 -8.01
C LEU A 50 -1.81 0.47 -8.45
N ALA A 51 -1.35 -0.36 -7.52
CA ALA A 51 -0.46 -1.48 -7.79
C ALA A 51 -1.05 -2.56 -8.72
N VAL A 52 -2.38 -2.65 -8.81
CA VAL A 52 -3.09 -3.61 -9.68
C VAL A 52 -3.20 -3.13 -11.13
N PHE A 53 -3.15 -1.82 -11.38
CA PHE A 53 -3.32 -1.23 -12.71
C PHE A 53 -2.09 -0.44 -13.20
N PRO A 54 -0.85 -0.95 -13.06
CA PRO A 54 0.35 -0.18 -13.41
C PRO A 54 0.40 0.19 -14.89
N GLU A 55 -0.24 -0.57 -15.77
CA GLU A 55 -0.32 -0.32 -17.22
C GLU A 55 -1.13 0.93 -17.59
N ARG A 56 -1.99 1.40 -16.68
CA ARG A 56 -2.79 2.61 -16.87
C ARG A 56 -2.18 3.85 -16.22
N LEU A 57 -1.05 3.68 -15.54
CA LEU A 57 -0.38 4.75 -14.82
C LEU A 57 0.84 5.26 -15.57
N THR A 58 1.08 6.57 -15.48
CA THR A 58 2.37 7.13 -15.88
C THR A 58 3.49 6.59 -14.99
N ASP A 59 4.74 6.65 -15.45
CA ASP A 59 5.88 6.16 -14.66
C ASP A 59 6.02 6.88 -13.31
N ALA A 60 5.58 8.14 -13.21
CA ALA A 60 5.58 8.91 -11.98
C ALA A 60 4.44 8.51 -11.01
N GLN A 61 3.35 7.92 -11.51
CA GLN A 61 2.19 7.49 -10.73
C GLN A 61 2.30 6.04 -10.25
N LYS A 62 3.17 5.24 -10.86
CA LYS A 62 3.33 3.82 -10.50
C LYS A 62 3.86 3.68 -9.08
N THR A 63 3.18 2.86 -8.30
CA THR A 63 3.60 2.44 -6.97
C THR A 63 3.97 0.95 -6.99
N PRO A 64 4.96 0.51 -6.20
CA PRO A 64 5.27 -0.92 -6.09
C PRO A 64 4.10 -1.69 -5.43
N ASP A 65 3.93 -2.96 -5.80
CA ASP A 65 3.03 -3.87 -5.08
C ASP A 65 3.69 -4.31 -3.76
N ALA A 66 3.61 -3.43 -2.76
CA ALA A 66 4.21 -3.65 -1.46
C ALA A 66 3.54 -4.80 -0.69
N LEU A 67 2.28 -5.14 -1.00
CA LEU A 67 1.60 -6.28 -0.37
C LEU A 67 2.20 -7.60 -0.87
N ALA A 68 2.41 -7.74 -2.18
CA ALA A 68 3.07 -8.90 -2.73
C ALA A 68 4.55 -9.00 -2.30
N GLU A 69 5.25 -7.87 -2.19
CA GLU A 69 6.60 -7.81 -1.63
C GLU A 69 6.63 -8.30 -0.18
N LEU A 70 5.75 -7.76 0.68
CA LEU A 70 5.63 -8.19 2.07
C LEU A 70 5.31 -9.68 2.18
N GLY A 71 4.42 -10.21 1.34
CA GLY A 71 4.09 -11.65 1.31
C GLY A 71 5.31 -12.55 1.05
N LYS A 72 6.27 -12.09 0.25
CA LYS A 72 7.55 -12.79 0.02
C LYS A 72 8.54 -12.62 1.17
N LEU A 73 8.50 -11.47 1.85
CA LEU A 73 9.42 -11.17 2.94
C LEU A 73 9.02 -11.90 4.23
N VAL A 74 7.73 -11.94 4.59
CA VAL A 74 7.25 -12.52 5.88
C VAL A 74 7.50 -14.01 6.06
N VAL A 75 7.89 -14.73 4.99
CA VAL A 75 8.28 -16.15 5.08
C VAL A 75 9.77 -16.35 5.42
N LEU A 76 10.54 -15.27 5.43
CA LEU A 76 11.98 -15.29 5.72
C LEU A 76 12.22 -15.14 7.23
N PRO A 77 13.22 -15.84 7.82
CA PRO A 77 13.54 -15.74 9.24
C PRO A 77 13.87 -14.32 9.74
N GLU A 78 14.45 -13.50 8.87
CA GLU A 78 14.85 -12.12 9.15
C GLU A 78 13.70 -11.12 9.10
N ALA A 79 12.51 -11.55 8.68
CA ALA A 79 11.38 -10.66 8.51
C ALA A 79 10.90 -10.09 9.84
N ASN A 80 10.97 -8.77 9.97
CA ASN A 80 10.45 -8.04 11.11
C ASN A 80 9.44 -7.00 10.62
N VAL A 81 8.15 -7.26 10.86
CA VAL A 81 7.06 -6.45 10.34
C VAL A 81 6.21 -5.90 11.49
N ILE A 82 6.06 -4.58 11.53
CA ILE A 82 5.07 -3.91 12.38
C ILE A 82 3.84 -3.62 11.51
N LYS A 83 2.77 -4.37 11.76
CA LYS A 83 1.49 -4.28 11.04
C LYS A 83 0.49 -3.43 11.81
N LEU A 84 0.10 -2.30 11.23
CA LEU A 84 -0.96 -1.42 11.75
C LEU A 84 -2.32 -1.84 11.18
N PRO A 85 -3.46 -1.49 11.82
CA PRO A 85 -4.78 -1.71 11.24
C PRO A 85 -4.92 -1.05 9.86
N ASN A 86 -5.60 -1.73 8.92
CA ASN A 86 -5.86 -1.25 7.56
C ASN A 86 -7.32 -1.56 7.18
N ILE A 87 -7.81 -0.93 6.12
CA ILE A 87 -9.16 -1.14 5.61
C ILE A 87 -9.29 -2.51 4.94
N SER A 88 -10.25 -3.31 5.40
CA SER A 88 -10.89 -4.38 4.63
C SER A 88 -12.07 -3.79 3.86
N ALA A 89 -11.82 -3.36 2.62
CA ALA A 89 -12.71 -2.45 1.90
C ALA A 89 -14.08 -3.08 1.58
N SER A 90 -15.13 -2.41 2.01
CA SER A 90 -16.49 -2.64 1.49
C SER A 90 -16.63 -2.08 0.07
N MET A 91 -17.68 -2.48 -0.64
CA MET A 91 -17.96 -1.96 -1.99
C MET A 91 -18.06 -0.42 -2.05
N PRO A 92 -18.75 0.27 -1.13
CA PRO A 92 -18.76 1.73 -1.11
C PRO A 92 -17.38 2.35 -0.89
N GLN A 93 -16.56 1.78 0.00
CA GLN A 93 -15.20 2.28 0.26
C GLN A 93 -14.29 2.11 -0.96
N LEU A 94 -14.36 0.96 -1.64
CA LEU A 94 -13.60 0.72 -2.87
C LEU A 94 -13.96 1.75 -3.95
N LYS A 95 -15.27 1.96 -4.21
CA LYS A 95 -15.72 2.93 -5.20
C LYS A 95 -15.36 4.37 -4.84
N ALA A 96 -15.43 4.73 -3.55
CA ALA A 96 -15.01 6.04 -3.08
C ALA A 96 -13.51 6.27 -3.31
N ALA A 97 -12.66 5.30 -2.96
CA ALA A 97 -11.22 5.38 -3.20
C ALA A 97 -10.88 5.47 -4.69
N ILE A 98 -11.56 4.69 -5.56
CA ILE A 98 -11.40 4.80 -7.01
C ILE A 98 -11.76 6.21 -7.50
N ALA A 99 -12.90 6.74 -7.06
CA ALA A 99 -13.35 8.08 -7.45
C ALA A 99 -12.38 9.18 -6.99
N GLU A 100 -11.82 9.06 -5.78
CA GLU A 100 -10.81 9.99 -5.25
C GLU A 100 -9.53 9.95 -6.09
N LEU A 101 -9.00 8.75 -6.38
CA LEU A 101 -7.83 8.58 -7.26
C LEU A 101 -8.10 9.12 -8.67
N GLN A 102 -9.27 8.89 -9.24
CA GLN A 102 -9.61 9.47 -10.55
C GLN A 102 -9.66 11.00 -10.52
N ALA A 103 -10.17 11.59 -9.44
CA ALA A 103 -10.17 13.04 -9.24
C ALA A 103 -8.74 13.60 -9.13
N ASP A 104 -7.80 12.82 -8.58
CA ASP A 104 -6.38 13.13 -8.50
C ASP A 104 -5.60 12.84 -9.81
N GLY A 105 -6.28 12.38 -10.86
CA GLY A 105 -5.71 12.22 -12.20
C GLY A 105 -5.12 10.83 -12.50
N TYR A 106 -5.46 9.82 -11.71
CA TYR A 106 -5.10 8.42 -12.01
C TYR A 106 -6.13 7.80 -12.97
N ASP A 107 -5.68 7.31 -14.13
CA ASP A 107 -6.55 6.71 -15.18
C ASP A 107 -6.92 5.26 -14.88
N ILE A 108 -7.42 4.97 -13.69
CA ILE A 108 -7.85 3.62 -13.28
C ILE A 108 -9.34 3.38 -13.59
N PRO A 109 -9.74 2.14 -13.93
CA PRO A 109 -11.12 1.85 -14.31
C PRO A 109 -12.07 1.96 -13.12
N ASN A 110 -13.34 2.27 -13.42
CA ASN A 110 -14.42 2.13 -12.46
C ASN A 110 -14.63 0.66 -12.08
N TYR A 111 -15.17 0.42 -10.89
CA TYR A 111 -15.64 -0.91 -10.51
C TYR A 111 -17.05 -1.18 -11.08
N PRO A 112 -17.22 -2.13 -12.02
CA PRO A 112 -18.53 -2.40 -12.62
C PRO A 112 -19.38 -3.32 -11.73
N ASP A 113 -20.59 -2.88 -11.39
CA ASP A 113 -21.54 -3.71 -10.63
C ASP A 113 -21.96 -4.94 -11.43
N ALA A 114 -22.30 -4.75 -12.71
CA ALA A 114 -22.69 -5.79 -13.65
C ALA A 114 -21.82 -5.72 -14.91
N PRO A 115 -20.64 -6.38 -14.93
CA PRO A 115 -19.73 -6.34 -16.07
C PRO A 115 -20.33 -7.06 -17.27
N SER A 116 -20.29 -6.41 -18.42
CA SER A 116 -20.84 -6.85 -19.70
C SER A 116 -19.76 -7.03 -20.76
N THR A 117 -18.65 -6.30 -20.65
CA THR A 117 -17.49 -6.42 -21.56
C THR A 117 -16.35 -7.20 -20.91
N ASP A 118 -15.40 -7.69 -21.72
CA ASP A 118 -14.23 -8.40 -21.18
C ASP A 118 -13.31 -7.46 -20.39
N GLU A 119 -13.23 -6.18 -20.78
CA GLU A 119 -12.53 -5.15 -20.02
C GLU A 119 -13.18 -4.91 -18.64
N GLU A 120 -14.51 -4.85 -18.57
CA GLU A 120 -15.23 -4.71 -17.30
C GLU A 120 -15.08 -5.96 -16.41
N LYS A 121 -15.10 -7.16 -17.00
CA LYS A 121 -14.83 -8.40 -16.26
C LYS A 121 -13.40 -8.41 -15.70
N GLN A 122 -12.43 -7.94 -16.49
CA GLN A 122 -11.04 -7.86 -16.08
C GLN A 122 -10.83 -6.82 -14.96
N ALA A 123 -11.46 -5.65 -15.05
CA ALA A 123 -11.38 -4.62 -14.01
C ALA A 123 -12.03 -5.05 -12.68
N LYS A 124 -13.01 -5.96 -12.73
CA LYS A 124 -13.72 -6.47 -11.55
C LYS A 124 -12.99 -7.61 -10.82
N ALA A 125 -12.19 -8.39 -11.55
CA ALA A 125 -11.56 -9.62 -11.08
C ALA A 125 -10.41 -9.35 -10.11
#